data_AF-A0A378ASX9-F1
#
_entry.id   AF-A0A378ASX9-F1
#
_cell.length_a   1.000
_cell.length_b   1.000
_cell.length_c   1.000
_cell.angle_alpha   90.00
_cell.angle_beta   90.00
_cell.angle_gamma   90.00
#
_symmetry.space_group_name_H-M   'P 1'
#
loop_
_entity.id
_entity.type
_entity.pdbx_description
1 polymer ?
#
loop_
_entity_poly.entity_id
_entity_poly.type
_entity_poly.pdbx_seq_one_letter_code
_entity_poly.pdbx_strand_id
1 'polypeptide(L)'
;MIAVLPNGKRFVNEADSYHDFIAALLAAIPAGDTPQAWLLADRRALRRYGLGHARPFPFTPTAWLRTGYLQRGNTLAELAKQCAIDANALAETVERFNHFASTGETSIFHRGGISL
;
A
#
# COMPACT_ATOMS: atom_id res chain seq x y z
N MET A 1 5.98 4.02 2.58
CA MET A 1 4.93 2.98 2.61
C MET A 1 3.74 3.56 1.91
N ILE A 2 3.03 2.77 1.12
CA ILE A 2 1.79 3.19 0.44
C ILE A 2 0.68 2.17 0.66
N ALA A 3 -0.58 2.59 0.53
CA ALA A 3 -1.75 1.72 0.55
C ALA A 3 -2.38 1.66 -0.84
N VAL A 4 -2.63 0.46 -1.36
CA VAL A 4 -3.22 0.26 -2.69
C VAL A 4 -4.40 -0.69 -2.66
N LEU A 5 -5.37 -0.46 -3.53
CA LEU A 5 -6.48 -1.37 -3.80
C LEU A 5 -6.02 -2.54 -4.71
N PRO A 6 -6.85 -3.58 -4.91
CA PRO A 6 -6.54 -4.66 -5.87
C PRO A 6 -6.28 -4.18 -7.30
N ASN A 7 -6.87 -3.05 -7.69
CA ASN A 7 -6.61 -2.42 -9.00
C ASN A 7 -5.24 -1.69 -9.09
N GLY A 8 -4.41 -1.77 -8.04
CA GLY A 8 -3.06 -1.19 -8.01
C GLY A 8 -3.00 0.31 -7.71
N LYS A 9 -4.15 0.98 -7.51
CA LYS A 9 -4.21 2.41 -7.26
C LYS A 9 -4.21 2.75 -5.77
N ARG A 10 -3.58 3.88 -5.41
CA ARG A 10 -3.73 4.50 -4.09
C ARG A 10 -5.11 5.12 -3.95
N PHE A 11 -5.63 5.13 -2.74
CA PHE A 11 -6.95 5.68 -2.42
C PHE A 11 -6.93 6.67 -1.25
N VAL A 12 -5.77 6.84 -0.60
CA VAL A 12 -5.65 7.66 0.62
C VAL A 12 -4.23 8.22 0.80
N ASN A 13 -4.13 9.22 1.65
CA ASN A 13 -2.88 9.62 2.27
C ASN A 13 -2.61 8.73 3.49
N GLU A 14 -1.51 7.96 3.46
CA GLU A 14 -1.20 6.98 4.49
C GLU A 14 -0.78 7.58 5.85
N ALA A 15 -0.69 8.92 5.92
CA ALA A 15 -0.50 9.67 7.16
C ALA A 15 -1.82 10.05 7.86
N ASP A 16 -2.97 9.81 7.23
CA ASP A 16 -4.27 10.15 7.80
C ASP A 16 -4.66 9.23 8.97
N SER A 17 -5.69 9.61 9.72
CA SER A 17 -6.16 8.79 10.84
C SER A 17 -6.71 7.45 10.38
N TYR A 18 -6.74 6.45 11.26
CA TYR A 18 -7.35 5.15 10.95
C TYR A 18 -8.81 5.27 10.48
N HIS A 19 -9.56 6.22 11.04
CA HIS A 19 -10.95 6.45 10.65
C HIS A 19 -11.04 6.98 9.21
N ASP A 20 -10.18 7.93 8.83
CA ASP A 20 -10.13 8.47 7.48
C ASP A 20 -9.67 7.41 6.47
N PHE A 21 -8.72 6.56 6.87
CA PHE A 21 -8.26 5.43 6.08
C PHE A 21 -9.40 4.45 5.76
N ILE A 22 -10.17 4.05 6.77
CA ILE A 22 -11.31 3.14 6.57
C ILE A 22 -12.41 3.82 5.76
N ALA A 23 -12.72 5.08 6.02
CA ALA A 23 -13.71 5.83 5.26
C ALA A 23 -13.33 5.93 3.77
N ALA A 24 -12.06 6.25 3.48
CA ALA A 24 -11.54 6.30 2.12
C ALA A 24 -11.57 4.92 1.43
N LEU A 25 -11.23 3.85 2.16
CA LEU A 25 -11.31 2.48 1.63
C LEU A 25 -12.74 2.11 1.25
N LEU A 26 -13.70 2.37 2.13
CA LEU A 26 -15.11 2.07 1.88
C LEU A 26 -15.68 2.91 0.74
N ALA A 27 -15.24 4.16 0.60
CA ALA A 27 -15.68 5.03 -0.50
C ALA A 27 -15.07 4.63 -1.85
N ALA A 28 -13.87 4.06 -1.86
CA ALA A 28 -13.16 3.69 -3.09
C ALA A 28 -13.54 2.29 -3.63
N ILE A 29 -14.27 1.49 -2.85
CA ILE A 29 -14.69 0.14 -3.23
C ILE A 29 -16.18 0.16 -3.62
N PRO A 30 -16.56 -0.37 -4.81
CA PRO A 30 -17.96 -0.45 -5.23
C PRO A 30 -18.84 -1.18 -4.21
N ALA A 31 -20.11 -0.76 -4.13
CA ALA A 31 -21.09 -1.45 -3.29
C ALA A 31 -21.26 -2.91 -3.74
N GLY A 32 -21.10 -3.84 -2.81
CA GLY A 32 -21.16 -5.29 -3.06
C GLY A 32 -19.80 -5.97 -3.14
N ASP A 33 -18.72 -5.21 -3.36
CA ASP A 33 -17.36 -5.73 -3.32
C ASP A 33 -16.83 -5.80 -1.89
N THR A 34 -15.92 -6.76 -1.64
CA THR A 34 -15.26 -6.87 -0.33
C THR A 34 -14.20 -5.77 -0.19
N PRO A 35 -14.29 -4.88 0.82
CA PRO A 35 -13.27 -3.86 1.04
C PRO A 35 -11.94 -4.49 1.42
N GLN A 36 -10.93 -4.29 0.58
CA GLN A 36 -9.59 -4.81 0.80
C GLN A 36 -8.54 -3.87 0.23
N ALA A 37 -7.40 -3.79 0.90
CA ALA A 37 -6.24 -3.03 0.47
C ALA A 37 -4.97 -3.72 0.93
N TRP A 38 -3.89 -3.51 0.18
CA TRP A 38 -2.54 -3.92 0.54
C TRP A 38 -1.73 -2.72 1.03
N LEU A 39 -1.07 -2.89 2.17
CA LEU A 39 0.00 -1.98 2.59
C LEU A 39 1.32 -2.46 2.00
N LEU A 40 1.98 -1.58 1.25
CA LEU A 40 3.23 -1.87 0.56
C LEU A 40 4.38 -1.10 1.19
N ALA A 41 5.45 -1.83 1.48
CA ALA A 41 6.67 -1.28 2.06
C ALA A 41 7.90 -2.01 1.54
N ASP A 42 9.01 -1.28 1.43
CA ASP A 42 10.31 -1.89 1.22
C ASP A 42 10.83 -2.52 2.52
N ARG A 43 11.95 -3.24 2.41
CA ARG A 43 12.59 -3.90 3.56
C ARG A 43 13.02 -2.90 4.65
N ARG A 44 13.42 -1.68 4.26
CA ARG A 44 13.88 -0.65 5.21
C ARG A 44 12.74 -0.14 6.07
N ALA A 45 11.61 0.19 5.44
CA ALA A 45 10.39 0.63 6.10
C ALA A 45 9.80 -0.47 6.98
N LEU A 46 9.71 -1.71 6.47
CA LEU A 46 9.24 -2.85 7.27
C LEU A 46 10.08 -3.04 8.54
N ARG A 47 11.41 -2.99 8.43
CA ARG A 47 12.29 -3.14 9.61
C ARG A 47 12.16 -2.00 10.61
N ARG A 48 11.85 -0.78 10.15
CA ARG A 48 11.78 0.42 11.00
C ARG A 48 10.43 0.59 11.67
N TYR A 49 9.34 0.32 10.95
CA TYR A 49 7.99 0.65 11.38
C TYR A 49 7.08 -0.58 11.56
N GLY A 50 7.46 -1.73 10.99
CA GLY A 50 6.57 -2.88 10.89
C GLY A 50 5.51 -2.71 9.80
N LEU A 51 4.60 -3.68 9.71
CA LEU A 51 3.45 -3.70 8.82
C LEU A 51 2.31 -4.49 9.49
N GLY A 52 1.34 -3.79 10.07
CA GLY A 52 0.27 -4.41 10.85
C GLY A 52 0.81 -5.31 11.97
N HIS A 53 0.51 -6.60 11.92
CA HIS A 53 0.98 -7.59 12.91
C HIS A 53 2.48 -7.92 12.79
N ALA A 54 3.09 -7.62 11.64
CA ALA A 54 4.53 -7.79 11.46
C ALA A 54 5.28 -6.68 12.18
N ARG A 55 5.81 -7.00 13.37
CA ARG A 55 6.56 -6.06 14.20
C ARG A 55 7.89 -5.63 13.56
N PRO A 56 8.38 -4.41 13.84
CA PRO A 56 9.69 -3.95 13.39
C PRO A 56 10.83 -4.76 14.01
N PHE A 57 12.07 -4.46 13.62
CA PHE A 57 13.27 -5.05 14.24
C PHE A 57 13.19 -5.00 15.78
N PRO A 58 13.58 -6.07 16.51
CA PRO A 58 14.38 -7.23 16.06
C PRO A 58 13.59 -8.44 15.56
N PHE A 59 12.28 -8.34 15.40
CA PHE A 59 11.46 -9.48 14.98
C PHE A 59 11.67 -9.82 13.49
N THR A 60 11.62 -11.12 13.15
CA THR A 60 11.74 -11.58 11.76
C THR A 60 10.35 -11.72 11.12
N PRO A 61 10.18 -11.39 9.83
CA PRO A 61 8.90 -11.50 9.13
C PRO A 61 8.58 -12.93 8.66
N THR A 62 9.49 -13.89 8.86
CA THR A 62 9.42 -15.24 8.27
C THR A 62 8.13 -15.98 8.60
N ALA A 63 7.64 -15.86 9.83
CA ALA A 63 6.39 -16.49 10.24
C ALA A 63 5.21 -15.95 9.42
N TRP A 64 5.14 -14.63 9.24
CA TRP A 64 4.06 -13.97 8.50
C TRP A 64 4.13 -14.18 6.99
N LEU A 65 5.34 -14.34 6.43
CA LEU A 65 5.53 -14.76 5.04
C LEU A 65 5.01 -16.18 4.81
N ARG A 66 5.23 -17.09 5.76
CA ARG A 66 4.76 -18.48 5.67
C ARG A 66 3.24 -18.59 5.74
N THR A 67 2.56 -17.71 6.48
CA THR A 67 1.09 -17.70 6.56
C THR A 67 0.42 -16.94 5.41
N GLY A 68 1.19 -16.27 4.54
CA GLY A 68 0.65 -15.38 3.51
C GLY A 68 0.12 -14.05 4.04
N TYR A 69 0.28 -13.75 5.34
CA TYR A 69 -0.05 -12.43 5.90
C TYR A 69 0.84 -11.34 5.29
N LEU A 70 2.11 -11.67 5.08
CA LEU A 70 3.00 -10.90 4.23
C LEU A 70 3.21 -11.64 2.91
N GLN A 71 3.24 -10.87 1.83
CA GLN A 71 3.71 -11.32 0.52
C GLN A 71 5.04 -10.62 0.19
N ARG A 72 5.87 -11.22 -0.67
CA ARG A 72 7.16 -10.64 -1.09
C ARG A 72 7.48 -10.91 -2.55
N GLY A 73 7.87 -9.89 -3.30
CA GLY A 73 8.50 -10.04 -4.61
C GLY A 73 9.94 -9.54 -4.58
N ASN A 74 10.82 -10.14 -5.40
CA ASN A 74 12.12 -9.54 -5.72
C ASN A 74 11.97 -8.39 -6.72
N THR A 75 10.83 -8.34 -7.42
CA THR A 75 10.41 -7.25 -8.29
C THR A 75 8.99 -6.80 -7.94
N LEU A 76 8.60 -5.60 -8.41
CA LEU A 76 7.22 -5.13 -8.26
C LEU A 76 6.22 -6.04 -8.98
N ALA A 77 6.58 -6.59 -10.15
CA ALA A 77 5.73 -7.51 -10.89
C ALA A 77 5.49 -8.83 -10.13
N GLU A 78 6.54 -9.38 -9.50
CA GLU A 78 6.41 -10.56 -8.64
C GLU A 78 5.52 -10.28 -7.43
N LEU A 79 5.69 -9.11 -6.80
CA LEU A 79 4.87 -8.71 -5.66
C LEU A 79 3.41 -8.54 -6.06
N ALA A 80 3.15 -7.86 -7.18
CA ALA A 80 1.80 -7.67 -7.72
C ALA A 80 1.10 -9.01 -7.93
N LYS A 81 1.79 -9.97 -8.57
CA LYS A 81 1.27 -11.33 -8.78
C LYS A 81 0.89 -12.02 -7.47
N GLN A 82 1.72 -11.94 -6.43
CA GLN A 82 1.43 -12.57 -5.14
C GLN A 82 0.28 -11.90 -4.39
N CYS A 83 0.10 -10.60 -4.58
CA CYS A 83 -1.00 -9.83 -3.97
C CYS A 83 -2.27 -9.82 -4.82
N ALA A 84 -2.29 -10.49 -5.99
CA ALA A 84 -3.36 -10.41 -6.98
C ALA A 84 -3.70 -8.96 -7.40
N ILE A 85 -2.65 -8.15 -7.62
CA ILE A 85 -2.74 -6.76 -8.06
C ILE A 85 -2.35 -6.67 -9.55
N ASP A 86 -2.98 -5.75 -10.29
CA ASP A 86 -2.52 -5.39 -11.63
C ASP A 86 -1.07 -4.85 -11.58
N ALA A 87 -0.15 -5.55 -12.26
CA ALA A 87 1.27 -5.24 -12.18
C ALA A 87 1.65 -3.89 -12.82
N ASN A 88 0.95 -3.49 -13.89
CA ASN A 88 1.24 -2.25 -14.60
C ASN A 88 0.74 -1.05 -13.79
N ALA A 89 -0.50 -1.10 -13.31
CA ALA A 89 -1.09 -0.07 -12.46
C ALA A 89 -0.30 0.10 -11.16
N LEU A 90 0.20 -1.01 -10.58
CA LEU A 90 1.07 -0.93 -9.41
C LEU A 90 2.41 -0.26 -9.73
N ALA A 91 3.04 -0.60 -10.84
CA ALA A 91 4.31 -0.01 -11.25
C ALA A 91 4.18 1.51 -11.45
N GLU A 92 3.16 1.96 -12.20
CA GLU A 92 2.86 3.39 -12.39
C GLU A 92 2.62 4.11 -11.06
N THR A 93 1.90 3.45 -10.15
CA THR A 93 1.61 4.01 -8.82
C THR A 93 2.87 4.17 -7.99
N VAL A 94 3.77 3.18 -7.98
CA VAL A 94 5.03 3.25 -7.24
C VAL A 94 5.98 4.28 -7.86
N GLU A 95 6.07 4.34 -9.18
CA GLU A 95 6.88 5.33 -9.89
C GLU A 95 6.44 6.76 -9.54
N ARG A 96 5.14 7.05 -9.67
CA ARG A 96 4.57 8.35 -9.33
C ARG A 96 4.75 8.70 -7.86
N PHE A 97 4.56 7.73 -6.95
CA PHE A 97 4.81 7.94 -5.53
C PHE A 97 6.27 8.31 -5.24
N ASN A 98 7.21 7.56 -5.83
CA ASN A 98 8.64 7.79 -5.64
C ASN A 98 9.07 9.14 -6.24
N HIS A 99 8.48 9.54 -7.36
CA HIS A 99 8.71 10.85 -7.95
C HIS A 99 8.34 11.96 -6.96
N PHE A 100 7.12 11.97 -6.43
CA PHE A 100 6.69 12.97 -5.43
C PHE A 100 7.54 12.93 -4.15
N ALA A 101 7.90 11.74 -3.68
CA ALA A 101 8.78 11.58 -2.51
C ALA A 101 10.18 12.16 -2.74
N SER A 102 10.68 12.14 -3.98
CA SER A 102 12.00 12.67 -4.34
C SER A 102 12.00 14.19 -4.53
N THR A 103 10.89 14.77 -5.02
CA THR A 103 10.76 16.21 -5.29
C THR A 103 10.28 17.00 -4.08
N GLY A 104 9.73 16.33 -3.05
CA GLY A 104 9.14 17.00 -1.89
C GLY A 104 7.78 17.64 -2.19
N GLU A 105 7.20 17.37 -3.37
CA GLU A 105 5.87 17.82 -3.73
C GLU A 105 4.82 17.07 -2.92
N THR A 106 3.82 17.81 -2.44
CA THR A 106 2.78 17.27 -1.59
C THR A 106 1.91 16.28 -2.37
N SER A 107 1.77 15.06 -1.83
CA SER A 107 0.96 13.97 -2.39
C SER A 107 -0.42 14.46 -2.85
N ILE A 108 -0.94 13.89 -3.95
CA ILE A 108 -2.24 14.20 -4.60
C ILE A 108 -3.44 14.29 -3.66
N PHE A 109 -3.34 13.76 -2.44
CA PHE A 109 -4.39 13.70 -1.43
C PHE A 109 -4.45 14.93 -0.51
N HIS A 110 -3.47 15.85 -0.53
CA HIS A 110 -3.43 17.00 0.39
C HIS A 110 -4.38 18.15 0.04
N ARG A 111 -5.21 18.02 -1.00
CA ARG A 111 -6.07 19.12 -1.43
C ARG A 111 -7.46 18.67 -1.85
N GLY A 112 -8.22 18.08 -0.92
CA GLY A 112 -9.68 17.86 -1.07
C GLY A 112 -10.10 17.24 -2.42
N GLY A 113 -9.22 16.46 -3.02
CA GLY A 113 -9.33 16.02 -4.40
C GLY A 113 -9.79 14.59 -4.43
N ILE A 114 -11.09 14.43 -4.63
CA ILE A 114 -11.74 13.19 -5.03
C ILE A 114 -10.96 12.65 -6.23
N SER A 115 -10.41 11.44 -6.15
CA SER A 115 -9.88 10.77 -7.33
C SER A 115 -11.08 10.40 -8.21
N LEU A 116 -11.18 11.03 -9.39
CA LEU A 116 -12.00 10.57 -10.51
C LEU A 116 -11.37 9.33 -11.14
#